data_AF-A0A7M3X767-F1
#
_entry.id   AF-A0A7M3X767-F1
#
_cell.length_a   1.000
_cell.length_b   1.000
_cell.length_c   1.000
_cell.angle_alpha   90.00
_cell.angle_beta   90.00
_cell.angle_gamma   90.00
#
_symmetry.space_group_name_H-M   'P 1'
#
loop_
_entity.id
_entity.type
_entity.pdbx_description
1 polymer ?
#
loop_
_entity_poly.entity_id
_entity_poly.type
_entity_poly.pdbx_seq_one_letter_code
_entity_poly.pdbx_strand_id
1 'polypeptide(L)'
;MRRASLHTERDEGALTAVIEFLSAFTLFLMILTAFLSLAQLQMGSNDPDVDRLDRAASLGLDRLTSGEGWFVPMSEGLDYTNSTAQWHLASAEDLQDGRVQPGLMLNHRLDMNRIQALHNVTEDGMADGLGLDDDMSLHLSIRVVSSEHTNRTGASLFNGGTERGTAPSSSTAYRSFQQDGELIRVVLEVHDGGRKNNVLHITEVMVRPSSAGPEWIEVSNPNDFAIALKGWSFNHTSGSTASNLLLQSGVVSGQSLSLLTGDPSSQVVGNATHVIDLGALGFLGVGQLNGLSDGRGTLSLRYTQLDEITPADVVRVEWGGDTQLFMVTGQSLVWDGSDRFSAAAWALEDTPTPGEHGS
;
A
#
# COMPACT_ATOMS: atom_id res chain seq x y z
N MET A 1 -18.10 -24.11 97.04
CA MET A 1 -18.29 -24.26 95.57
C MET A 1 -18.01 -22.88 94.98
N ARG A 2 -16.82 -22.52 94.49
CA ARG A 2 -16.05 -22.90 93.28
C ARG A 2 -16.74 -22.60 91.94
N ARG A 3 -15.99 -21.85 91.10
CA ARG A 3 -16.14 -21.43 89.68
C ARG A 3 -16.93 -20.13 89.46
N ALA A 4 -16.54 -19.19 88.60
CA ALA A 4 -15.31 -18.91 87.85
C ALA A 4 -15.52 -17.51 87.23
N SER A 5 -14.55 -16.59 87.33
CA SER A 5 -14.51 -15.36 86.51
C SER A 5 -13.07 -14.95 86.24
N LEU A 6 -12.34 -15.84 85.58
CA LEU A 6 -11.01 -15.60 85.03
C LEU A 6 -11.09 -16.08 83.59
N HIS A 7 -11.70 -15.32 82.67
CA HIS A 7 -11.60 -15.64 81.24
C HIS A 7 -11.92 -14.54 80.22
N THR A 8 -12.24 -13.30 80.61
CA THR A 8 -12.69 -12.29 79.62
C THR A 8 -11.61 -11.32 79.14
N GLU A 9 -10.63 -10.94 79.97
CA GLU A 9 -9.61 -9.94 79.58
C GLU A 9 -8.53 -10.47 78.61
N ARG A 10 -8.32 -11.80 78.57
CA ARG A 10 -7.30 -12.40 77.68
C ARG A 10 -7.76 -12.50 76.21
N ASP A 11 -9.06 -12.46 75.98
CA ASP A 11 -9.66 -12.64 74.66
C ASP A 11 -9.70 -11.31 73.89
N GLU A 12 -9.95 -10.17 74.55
CA GLU A 12 -9.99 -8.85 73.91
C GLU A 12 -8.63 -8.41 73.36
N GLY A 13 -7.52 -8.70 74.06
CA GLY A 13 -6.17 -8.40 73.57
C GLY A 13 -5.77 -9.26 72.37
N ALA A 14 -6.19 -10.53 72.35
CA ALA A 14 -5.99 -11.43 71.22
C ALA A 14 -6.85 -11.01 70.02
N LEU A 15 -8.11 -10.63 70.25
CA LEU A 15 -9.03 -10.14 69.23
C LEU A 15 -8.53 -8.81 68.62
N THR A 16 -8.03 -7.90 69.45
CA THR A 16 -7.46 -6.62 69.01
C THR A 16 -6.21 -6.85 68.16
N ALA A 17 -5.31 -7.74 68.59
CA ALA A 17 -4.12 -8.08 67.80
C ALA A 17 -4.47 -8.74 66.46
N VAL A 18 -5.51 -9.58 66.41
CA VAL A 18 -6.01 -10.19 65.16
C VAL A 18 -6.63 -9.14 64.24
N ILE A 19 -7.42 -8.21 64.77
CA ILE A 19 -8.01 -7.11 63.99
C ILE A 19 -6.93 -6.16 63.46
N GLU A 20 -5.95 -5.80 64.29
CA GLU A 20 -4.82 -4.97 63.90
C GLU A 20 -4.01 -5.64 62.78
N PHE A 21 -3.69 -6.93 62.93
CA PHE A 21 -3.03 -7.71 61.89
C PHE A 21 -3.87 -7.77 60.59
N LEU A 22 -5.18 -8.05 60.67
CA LEU A 22 -6.04 -8.07 59.49
C LEU A 22 -6.14 -6.71 58.81
N SER A 23 -6.22 -5.62 59.59
CA SER A 23 -6.29 -4.26 59.06
C SER A 23 -4.97 -3.83 58.41
N ALA A 24 -3.83 -4.16 59.03
CA ALA A 24 -2.52 -3.92 58.46
C ALA A 24 -2.28 -4.77 57.20
N PHE A 25 -2.73 -6.03 57.20
CA PHE A 25 -2.61 -6.92 56.05
C PHE A 25 -3.49 -6.50 54.89
N THR A 26 -4.73 -6.07 55.16
CA THR A 26 -5.63 -5.54 54.12
C THR A 26 -5.11 -4.22 53.56
N LEU A 27 -4.58 -3.33 54.40
CA LEU A 27 -3.93 -2.09 53.95
C LEU A 27 -2.67 -2.38 53.11
N PHE A 28 -1.85 -3.34 53.54
CA PHE A 28 -0.68 -3.78 52.78
C PHE A 28 -1.08 -4.35 51.41
N LEU A 29 -2.11 -5.21 51.36
CA LEU A 29 -2.62 -5.74 50.11
C LEU A 29 -3.17 -4.64 49.21
N MET A 30 -3.91 -3.67 49.75
CA MET A 30 -4.38 -2.51 48.98
C MET A 30 -3.24 -1.67 48.42
N ILE A 31 -2.18 -1.44 49.20
CA ILE A 31 -0.98 -0.72 48.73
C ILE A 31 -0.25 -1.54 47.66
N LEU A 32 -0.12 -2.85 47.84
CA LEU A 32 0.55 -3.73 46.88
C LEU A 32 -0.21 -3.78 45.55
N THR A 33 -1.54 -3.91 45.58
CA THR A 33 -2.35 -3.91 44.36
C THR A 33 -2.35 -2.54 43.69
N ALA A 34 -2.44 -1.44 44.45
CA ALA A 34 -2.31 -0.09 43.91
C ALA A 34 -0.94 0.15 43.28
N PHE A 35 0.15 -0.31 43.92
CA PHE A 35 1.50 -0.20 43.41
C PHE A 35 1.70 -1.01 42.13
N LEU A 36 1.25 -2.27 42.08
CA LEU A 36 1.35 -3.10 40.87
C LEU A 36 0.51 -2.53 39.72
N SER A 37 -0.67 -1.98 40.01
CA SER A 37 -1.51 -1.30 39.01
C SER A 37 -0.83 -0.04 38.47
N LEU A 38 -0.18 0.74 39.34
CA LEU A 38 0.57 1.94 38.93
C LEU A 38 1.82 1.57 38.12
N ALA A 39 2.55 0.53 38.52
CA ALA A 39 3.73 0.06 37.80
C ALA A 39 3.38 -0.42 36.38
N GLN A 40 2.26 -1.13 36.22
CA GLN A 40 1.72 -1.51 34.89
C GLN A 40 1.33 -0.28 34.05
N LEU A 41 0.79 0.77 34.67
CA LEU A 41 0.49 2.03 33.99
C LEU A 41 1.75 2.81 33.58
N GLN A 42 2.83 2.71 34.36
CA GLN A 42 4.05 3.51 34.16
C GLN A 42 5.08 2.82 33.24
N MET A 43 5.10 1.49 33.20
CA MET A 43 6.01 0.71 32.34
C MET A 43 5.33 0.14 31.08
N GLY A 44 4.02 0.26 30.94
CA GLY A 44 3.27 -0.33 29.83
C GLY A 44 3.15 -1.86 29.95
N SER A 45 2.47 -2.49 28.99
CA SER A 45 2.54 -3.95 28.83
C SER A 45 3.95 -4.31 28.37
N ASN A 46 4.64 -5.18 29.09
CA ASN A 46 5.96 -5.69 28.70
C ASN A 46 5.79 -6.74 27.59
N ASP A 47 5.26 -6.30 26.45
CA ASP A 47 4.91 -7.12 25.29
C ASP A 47 5.96 -6.88 24.19
N PRO A 48 6.82 -7.87 23.91
CA PRO A 48 7.92 -7.69 22.97
C PRO A 48 7.47 -7.38 21.54
N ASP A 49 6.26 -7.78 21.15
CA ASP A 49 5.75 -7.55 19.80
C ASP A 49 5.30 -6.09 19.66
N VAL A 50 4.66 -5.53 20.69
CA VAL A 50 4.31 -4.10 20.77
C VAL A 50 5.57 -3.23 20.82
N ASP A 51 6.57 -3.62 21.61
CA ASP A 51 7.84 -2.89 21.70
C ASP A 51 8.60 -2.85 20.34
N ARG A 52 8.49 -3.92 19.55
CA ARG A 52 9.06 -3.98 18.19
C ARG A 52 8.33 -3.03 17.26
N LEU A 53 7.00 -3.04 17.26
CA LEU A 53 6.19 -2.12 16.45
C LEU A 53 6.47 -0.65 16.79
N ASP A 54 6.50 -0.30 18.08
CA ASP A 54 6.77 1.05 18.54
C ASP A 54 8.16 1.53 18.10
N ARG A 55 9.16 0.64 18.20
CA ARG A 55 10.51 0.89 17.71
C ARG A 55 10.52 1.07 16.19
N ALA A 56 9.83 0.21 15.46
CA ALA A 56 9.78 0.22 14.01
C ALA A 56 9.14 1.53 13.49
N ALA A 57 8.02 1.95 14.05
CA ALA A 57 7.38 3.23 13.72
C ALA A 57 8.28 4.43 14.04
N SER A 58 8.88 4.46 15.23
CA SER A 58 9.75 5.57 15.66
C SER A 58 11.03 5.67 14.83
N LEU A 59 11.75 4.55 14.63
CA LEU A 59 12.96 4.51 13.82
C LEU A 59 12.69 4.72 12.33
N GLY A 60 11.61 4.15 11.80
CA GLY A 60 11.19 4.34 10.42
C GLY A 60 10.88 5.81 10.14
N LEU A 61 10.12 6.47 11.03
CA LEU A 61 9.87 7.90 10.90
C LEU A 61 11.16 8.72 11.02
N ASP A 62 12.06 8.36 11.94
CA ASP A 62 13.33 9.06 12.06
C ASP A 62 14.20 8.90 10.80
N ARG A 63 14.31 7.69 10.24
CA ARG A 63 15.01 7.45 8.97
C ARG A 63 14.41 8.26 7.81
N LEU A 64 13.09 8.33 7.75
CA LEU A 64 12.36 9.08 6.73
C LEU A 64 12.55 10.60 6.86
N THR A 65 12.74 11.10 8.08
CA THR A 65 12.70 12.54 8.40
C THR A 65 14.00 13.11 8.99
N SER A 66 15.09 12.35 8.97
CA SER A 66 16.41 12.77 9.48
C SER A 66 17.33 13.31 8.38
N GLY A 67 17.09 12.97 7.11
CA GLY A 67 17.97 13.37 6.02
C GLY A 67 17.38 13.15 4.63
N GLU A 68 18.28 13.19 3.65
CA GLU A 68 17.97 13.10 2.22
C GLU A 68 17.66 11.67 1.75
N GLY A 69 17.98 10.65 2.55
CA GLY A 69 17.88 9.27 2.13
C GLY A 69 19.04 8.84 1.24
N TRP A 70 18.99 7.60 0.77
CA TRP A 70 20.06 6.98 0.00
C TRP A 70 19.51 5.93 -0.95
N PHE A 71 20.06 5.84 -2.15
CA PHE A 71 19.74 4.82 -3.13
C PHE A 71 21.00 4.13 -3.62
N VAL A 72 20.95 2.79 -3.67
CA VAL A 72 21.99 1.93 -4.21
C VAL A 72 21.39 1.19 -5.41
N PRO A 73 21.82 1.52 -6.64
CA PRO A 73 21.30 0.87 -7.84
C PRO A 73 21.74 -0.60 -7.92
N MET A 74 20.98 -1.38 -8.70
CA MET A 74 21.30 -2.77 -9.01
C MET A 74 22.00 -2.87 -10.36
N SER A 75 23.07 -3.66 -10.42
CA SER A 75 23.76 -4.04 -11.66
C SER A 75 24.00 -5.57 -11.68
N GLU A 76 25.25 -6.05 -11.63
CA GLU A 76 25.58 -7.46 -11.34
C GLU A 76 25.41 -7.80 -9.84
N GLY A 77 25.09 -6.78 -9.03
CA GLY A 77 24.83 -6.80 -7.60
C GLY A 77 24.53 -5.38 -7.14
N LEU A 78 24.44 -5.15 -5.82
CA LEU A 78 24.29 -3.81 -5.28
C LEU A 78 25.52 -2.96 -5.58
N ASP A 79 25.34 -1.93 -6.40
CA ASP A 79 26.40 -1.04 -6.82
C ASP A 79 26.54 0.13 -5.85
N TYR A 80 27.29 -0.11 -4.78
CA TYR A 80 27.61 0.91 -3.79
C TYR A 80 28.43 2.08 -4.36
N THR A 81 29.12 1.92 -5.50
CA THR A 81 29.96 2.97 -6.07
C THR A 81 29.15 4.06 -6.76
N ASN A 82 28.01 3.69 -7.36
CA ASN A 82 27.06 4.62 -7.99
C ASN A 82 25.89 5.00 -7.07
N SER A 83 26.03 4.77 -5.77
CA SER A 83 25.00 5.13 -4.80
C SER A 83 24.89 6.64 -4.59
N THR A 84 23.67 7.13 -4.35
CA THR A 84 23.37 8.56 -4.35
C THR A 84 22.24 8.92 -3.38
N ALA A 85 22.29 10.14 -2.84
CA ALA A 85 21.18 10.72 -2.07
C ALA A 85 20.02 11.18 -2.96
N GLN A 86 20.22 11.23 -4.29
CA GLN A 86 19.23 11.67 -5.29
C GLN A 86 18.30 10.55 -5.74
N TRP A 87 17.84 9.72 -4.80
CA TRP A 87 16.92 8.61 -5.07
C TRP A 87 15.62 9.06 -5.76
N HIS A 88 15.17 10.29 -5.48
CA HIS A 88 13.95 10.87 -6.05
C HIS A 88 14.00 11.12 -7.57
N LEU A 89 15.18 10.98 -8.19
CA LEU A 89 15.36 11.08 -9.64
C LEU A 89 15.37 9.72 -10.34
N ALA A 90 15.44 8.62 -9.59
CA ALA A 90 15.45 7.28 -10.15
C ALA A 90 14.04 6.87 -10.61
N SER A 91 13.97 6.02 -11.63
CA SER A 91 12.70 5.47 -12.11
C SER A 91 12.11 4.49 -11.09
N ALA A 92 10.82 4.21 -11.19
CA ALA A 92 10.18 3.22 -10.32
C ALA A 92 10.79 1.81 -10.49
N GLU A 93 11.24 1.47 -11.70
CA GLU A 93 11.92 0.22 -12.00
C GLU A 93 13.31 0.15 -11.33
N ASP A 94 14.13 1.19 -11.48
CA ASP A 94 15.45 1.25 -10.83
C ASP A 94 15.35 1.19 -9.30
N LEU A 95 14.35 1.86 -8.72
CA LEU A 95 14.09 1.87 -7.28
C LEU A 95 13.66 0.50 -6.75
N GLN A 96 12.86 -0.23 -7.53
CA GLN A 96 12.40 -1.57 -7.18
C GLN A 96 13.52 -2.62 -7.29
N ASP A 97 14.39 -2.50 -8.29
CA ASP A 97 15.49 -3.44 -8.48
C ASP A 97 16.66 -3.17 -7.51
N GLY A 98 16.90 -1.90 -7.20
CA GLY A 98 17.92 -1.46 -6.25
C GLY A 98 17.47 -1.49 -4.78
N ARG A 99 18.21 -0.76 -3.94
CA ARG A 99 17.86 -0.54 -2.52
C ARG A 99 17.71 0.94 -2.26
N VAL A 100 16.51 1.36 -1.87
CA VAL A 100 16.20 2.75 -1.51
C VAL A 100 15.89 2.85 -0.03
N GLN A 101 16.54 3.79 0.67
CA GLN A 101 16.09 4.31 1.95
C GLN A 101 15.54 5.72 1.68
N PRO A 102 14.21 5.89 1.60
CA PRO A 102 13.63 7.20 1.36
C PRO A 102 13.95 8.16 2.51
N GLY A 103 14.29 9.39 2.15
CA GLY A 103 14.45 10.50 3.09
C GLY A 103 13.83 11.74 2.48
N LEU A 104 13.05 12.48 3.27
CA LEU A 104 12.22 13.57 2.81
C LEU A 104 12.85 14.95 3.03
N MET A 105 14.00 15.01 3.68
CA MET A 105 14.61 16.26 4.12
C MET A 105 15.70 16.71 3.15
N LEU A 106 15.73 17.99 2.82
CA LEU A 106 16.85 18.65 2.14
C LEU A 106 17.05 20.02 2.80
N ASN A 107 18.29 20.36 3.16
CA ASN A 107 18.60 21.64 3.83
C ASN A 107 17.73 21.93 5.08
N HIS A 108 17.47 20.90 5.89
CA HIS A 108 16.62 20.96 7.09
C HIS A 108 15.15 21.32 6.86
N ARG A 109 14.65 21.10 5.64
CA ARG A 109 13.25 21.32 5.24
C ARG A 109 12.70 20.10 4.54
N LEU A 110 11.38 19.92 4.55
CA LEU A 110 10.74 18.89 3.73
C LEU A 110 10.83 19.30 2.26
N ASP A 111 11.40 18.43 1.44
CA ASP A 111 11.52 18.65 0.00
C ASP A 111 10.33 18.04 -0.75
N MET A 112 9.62 18.87 -1.50
CA MET A 112 8.39 18.45 -2.17
C MET A 112 8.67 17.48 -3.33
N ASN A 113 9.82 17.60 -3.99
CA ASN A 113 10.20 16.67 -5.06
C ASN A 113 10.39 15.25 -4.52
N ARG A 114 11.00 15.12 -3.34
CA ARG A 114 11.15 13.82 -2.65
C ARG A 114 9.81 13.25 -2.21
N ILE A 115 8.88 14.08 -1.72
CA ILE A 115 7.51 13.64 -1.40
C ILE A 115 6.80 13.12 -2.66
N GLN A 116 6.89 13.84 -3.78
CA GLN A 116 6.29 13.41 -5.04
C GLN A 116 6.94 12.13 -5.59
N ALA A 117 8.24 11.98 -5.43
CA ALA A 117 8.95 10.77 -5.85
C ALA A 117 8.59 9.52 -5.05
N LEU A 118 7.90 9.65 -3.90
CA LEU A 118 7.36 8.49 -3.18
C LEU A 118 6.37 7.69 -4.04
N HIS A 119 5.72 8.34 -5.02
CA HIS A 119 4.87 7.65 -5.98
C HIS A 119 5.62 6.64 -6.86
N ASN A 120 6.95 6.73 -6.95
CA ASN A 120 7.76 5.74 -7.66
C ASN A 120 8.30 4.62 -6.75
N VAL A 121 8.10 4.72 -5.43
CA VAL A 121 8.56 3.72 -4.47
C VAL A 121 7.43 2.72 -4.21
N THR A 122 7.74 1.42 -4.16
CA THR A 122 6.78 0.40 -3.75
C THR A 122 6.67 0.34 -2.22
N GLU A 123 5.53 -0.10 -1.69
CA GLU A 123 5.37 -0.26 -0.23
C GLU A 123 6.47 -1.14 0.36
N ASP A 124 6.82 -2.23 -0.34
CA ASP A 124 7.90 -3.15 0.04
C ASP A 124 9.28 -2.49 -0.02
N GLY A 125 9.58 -1.75 -1.09
CA GLY A 125 10.82 -1.00 -1.18
C GLY A 125 10.96 0.03 -0.06
N MET A 126 9.85 0.66 0.35
CA MET A 126 9.85 1.56 1.50
C MET A 126 10.05 0.80 2.82
N ALA A 127 9.32 -0.30 3.06
CA ALA A 127 9.45 -1.09 4.28
C ALA A 127 10.89 -1.58 4.48
N ASP A 128 11.48 -2.15 3.43
CA ASP A 128 12.87 -2.59 3.40
C ASP A 128 13.84 -1.42 3.66
N GLY A 129 13.61 -0.28 3.01
CA GLY A 129 14.41 0.93 3.15
C GLY A 129 14.37 1.53 4.56
N LEU A 130 13.21 1.47 5.20
CA LEU A 130 13.01 1.88 6.58
C LEU A 130 13.47 0.80 7.57
N GLY A 131 13.86 -0.38 7.08
CA GLY A 131 14.32 -1.54 7.84
C GLY A 131 13.27 -2.07 8.80
N LEU A 132 12.04 -2.19 8.32
CA LEU A 132 10.97 -2.95 8.96
C LEU A 132 11.21 -4.45 8.76
N ASP A 133 10.64 -5.28 9.63
CA ASP A 133 10.72 -6.74 9.47
C ASP A 133 9.77 -7.20 8.34
N ASP A 134 10.06 -8.35 7.70
CA ASP A 134 9.35 -8.85 6.50
C ASP A 134 7.84 -9.08 6.71
N ASP A 135 7.41 -9.27 7.96
CA ASP A 135 6.01 -9.46 8.35
C ASP A 135 5.30 -8.15 8.66
N MET A 136 6.01 -7.02 8.69
CA MET A 136 5.42 -5.71 8.95
C MET A 136 4.94 -5.05 7.66
N SER A 137 3.79 -4.36 7.74
CA SER A 137 3.33 -3.44 6.70
C SER A 137 3.31 -2.01 7.22
N LEU A 138 3.11 -1.03 6.34
CA LEU A 138 3.11 0.37 6.73
C LEU A 138 2.02 1.18 6.04
N HIS A 139 1.65 2.28 6.68
CA HIS A 139 0.86 3.34 6.09
C HIS A 139 1.57 4.68 6.31
N LEU A 140 1.77 5.44 5.25
CA LEU A 140 2.40 6.76 5.29
C LEU A 140 1.40 7.83 4.89
N SER A 141 1.18 8.81 5.78
CA SER A 141 0.34 9.97 5.52
C SER A 141 1.13 11.26 5.73
N ILE A 142 1.18 12.09 4.69
CA ILE A 142 1.79 13.42 4.69
C ILE A 142 0.72 14.43 4.30
N ARG A 143 0.40 15.35 5.19
CA ARG A 143 -0.66 16.33 4.96
C ARG A 143 -0.37 17.69 5.55
N VAL A 144 -0.98 18.72 4.95
CA VAL A 144 -0.98 20.08 5.47
C VAL A 144 -2.06 20.20 6.55
N VAL A 145 -1.64 20.39 7.80
CA VAL A 145 -2.55 20.51 8.96
C VAL A 145 -3.11 21.92 9.09
N SER A 146 -2.29 22.95 8.83
CA SER A 146 -2.71 24.34 8.78
C SER A 146 -1.86 25.11 7.78
N SER A 147 -2.45 26.10 7.12
CA SER A 147 -1.75 27.00 6.19
C SER A 147 -2.37 28.39 6.26
N GLU A 148 -1.57 29.43 6.02
CA GLU A 148 -2.07 30.79 5.78
C GLU A 148 -2.99 30.86 4.54
N HIS A 149 -2.87 29.89 3.63
CA HIS A 149 -3.73 29.72 2.47
C HIS A 149 -4.83 28.70 2.76
N THR A 150 -6.08 29.15 2.81
CA THR A 150 -7.23 28.31 3.18
C THR A 150 -7.44 27.11 2.24
N ASN A 151 -7.08 27.23 0.96
CA ASN A 151 -7.17 26.15 -0.02
C ASN A 151 -6.14 25.03 0.20
N ARG A 152 -5.09 25.26 0.99
CA ARG A 152 -4.06 24.26 1.29
C ARG A 152 -4.29 23.53 2.59
N THR A 153 -5.11 24.06 3.48
CA THR A 153 -5.43 23.39 4.75
C THR A 153 -6.16 22.07 4.47
N GLY A 154 -5.61 20.96 4.97
CA GLY A 154 -6.15 19.62 4.73
C GLY A 154 -5.68 18.95 3.45
N ALA A 155 -4.85 19.61 2.62
CA ALA A 155 -4.30 19.00 1.42
C ALA A 155 -3.46 17.76 1.77
N SER A 156 -3.78 16.63 1.13
CA SER A 156 -2.97 15.42 1.16
C SER A 156 -1.79 15.59 0.21
N LEU A 157 -0.57 15.45 0.72
CA LEU A 157 0.65 15.47 -0.08
C LEU A 157 1.11 14.06 -0.45
N PHE A 158 0.77 13.07 0.39
CA PHE A 158 0.95 11.64 0.17
C PHE A 158 0.10 10.86 1.18
N ASN A 159 -0.53 9.77 0.78
CA ASN A 159 -1.37 8.91 1.61
C ASN A 159 -1.46 7.49 1.02
N GLY A 160 -0.48 6.65 1.35
CA GLY A 160 -0.36 5.31 0.78
C GLY A 160 0.03 4.23 1.78
N GLY A 161 -0.21 2.99 1.41
CA GLY A 161 0.21 1.79 2.14
C GLY A 161 -0.96 0.94 2.59
N THR A 162 -0.66 -0.08 3.39
CA THR A 162 -1.66 -1.00 3.93
C THR A 162 -2.62 -0.27 4.88
N GLU A 163 -3.91 -0.58 4.82
CA GLU A 163 -4.92 0.01 5.72
C GLU A 163 -4.87 -0.65 7.10
N ARG A 164 -4.94 0.16 8.16
CA ARG A 164 -4.93 -0.30 9.57
C ARG A 164 -5.94 -1.41 9.85
N GLY A 165 -7.12 -1.34 9.24
CA GLY A 165 -8.22 -2.28 9.47
C GLY A 165 -7.93 -3.72 9.05
N THR A 166 -6.82 -3.97 8.36
CA THR A 166 -6.41 -5.31 7.90
C THR A 166 -5.42 -6.00 8.84
N ALA A 167 -4.91 -5.30 9.85
CA ALA A 167 -3.88 -5.82 10.77
C ALA A 167 -4.41 -5.94 12.22
N PRO A 168 -3.95 -6.94 12.99
CA PRO A 168 -4.32 -7.15 14.40
C PRO A 168 -3.81 -6.05 15.34
N SER A 169 -2.62 -5.51 15.06
CA SER A 169 -1.99 -4.49 15.90
C SER A 169 -1.21 -3.47 15.06
N SER A 170 -1.04 -2.25 15.60
CA SER A 170 -0.29 -1.18 14.95
C SER A 170 0.34 -0.23 15.94
N SER A 171 1.42 0.43 15.50
CA SER A 171 2.02 1.58 16.16
C SER A 171 2.13 2.76 15.22
N THR A 172 2.08 3.98 15.76
CA THR A 172 2.10 5.22 14.98
C THR A 172 3.14 6.17 15.53
N ALA A 173 3.98 6.70 14.64
CA ALA A 173 4.87 7.81 14.92
C ALA A 173 4.51 9.00 14.01
N TYR A 174 4.69 10.22 14.50
CA TYR A 174 4.52 11.41 13.66
C TYR A 174 5.54 12.51 13.97
N ARG A 175 5.84 13.32 12.96
CA ARG A 175 6.67 14.52 13.06
C ARG A 175 5.99 15.66 12.32
N SER A 176 6.08 16.86 12.88
CA SER A 176 5.49 18.08 12.31
C SER A 176 6.57 19.08 11.94
N PHE A 177 6.37 19.71 10.78
CA PHE A 177 7.28 20.68 10.19
C PHE A 177 6.55 21.99 9.97
N GLN A 178 7.16 23.09 10.38
CA GLN A 178 6.67 24.43 10.09
C GLN A 178 7.56 25.02 8.99
N GLN A 179 7.01 25.20 7.79
CA GLN A 179 7.73 25.77 6.66
C GLN A 179 6.78 26.52 5.74
N ASP A 180 7.22 27.65 5.17
CA ASP A 180 6.45 28.45 4.20
C ASP A 180 5.04 28.87 4.66
N GLY A 181 4.85 29.06 5.97
CA GLY A 181 3.54 29.38 6.56
C GLY A 181 2.59 28.18 6.66
N GLU A 182 3.10 26.96 6.47
CA GLU A 182 2.36 25.70 6.60
C GLU A 182 2.89 24.83 7.73
N LEU A 183 1.97 24.20 8.47
CA LEU A 183 2.24 23.10 9.36
C LEU A 183 1.98 21.79 8.60
N ILE A 184 3.05 21.12 8.18
CA ILE A 184 2.97 19.80 7.53
C ILE A 184 3.17 18.72 8.59
N ARG A 185 2.39 17.64 8.53
CA ARG A 185 2.55 16.48 9.41
C ARG A 185 2.84 15.24 8.57
N VAL A 186 3.92 14.56 8.93
CA VAL A 186 4.29 13.23 8.45
C VAL A 186 3.89 12.24 9.54
N VAL A 187 3.07 11.26 9.19
CA VAL A 187 2.61 10.18 10.06
C VAL A 187 3.01 8.86 9.41
N LEU A 188 3.77 8.05 10.13
CA LEU A 188 4.08 6.68 9.76
C LEU A 188 3.35 5.74 10.73
N GLU A 189 2.45 4.93 10.21
CA GLU A 189 1.87 3.80 10.92
C GLU A 189 2.57 2.52 10.47
N VAL A 190 2.95 1.66 11.42
CA VAL A 190 3.53 0.34 11.17
C VAL A 190 2.60 -0.69 11.77
N HIS A 191 2.33 -1.74 11.00
CA HIS A 191 1.38 -2.79 11.31
C HIS A 191 2.10 -4.12 11.46
N ASP A 192 1.61 -4.96 12.36
CA ASP A 192 2.00 -6.37 12.45
C ASP A 192 1.18 -7.16 11.41
N GLY A 193 1.74 -7.35 10.23
CA GLY A 193 1.02 -7.88 9.08
C GLY A 193 0.07 -6.89 8.44
N GLY A 194 -0.99 -7.41 7.81
CA GLY A 194 -1.97 -6.64 7.07
C GLY A 194 -2.02 -7.03 5.60
N ARG A 195 -3.18 -6.86 4.98
CA ARG A 195 -3.37 -7.20 3.57
C ARG A 195 -3.10 -5.97 2.73
N LYS A 196 -2.01 -6.01 1.97
CA LYS A 196 -1.62 -4.94 1.05
C LYS A 196 -2.74 -4.61 0.09
N ASN A 197 -3.04 -3.33 -0.05
CA ASN A 197 -4.06 -2.83 -0.96
C ASN A 197 -3.46 -2.57 -2.35
N ASN A 198 -3.08 -3.65 -3.05
CA ASN A 198 -2.55 -3.56 -4.41
C ASN A 198 -3.69 -3.62 -5.42
N VAL A 199 -4.52 -2.58 -5.49
CA VAL A 199 -5.62 -2.54 -6.46
C VAL A 199 -5.19 -1.78 -7.70
N LEU A 200 -5.26 -2.46 -8.85
CA LEU A 200 -5.16 -1.85 -10.18
C LEU A 200 -6.54 -1.86 -10.84
N HIS A 201 -6.76 -0.88 -11.72
CA HIS A 201 -8.00 -0.74 -12.49
C HIS A 201 -7.69 -0.89 -13.97
N ILE A 202 -8.45 -1.72 -14.70
CA ILE A 202 -8.51 -1.59 -16.15
C ILE A 202 -9.54 -0.51 -16.44
N THR A 203 -9.14 0.52 -17.17
CA THR A 203 -9.98 1.69 -17.47
C THR A 203 -10.52 1.65 -18.88
N GLU A 204 -9.74 1.12 -19.83
CA GLU A 204 -10.14 1.01 -21.22
C GLU A 204 -9.47 -0.20 -21.90
N VAL A 205 -10.18 -0.85 -22.84
CA VAL A 205 -9.69 -2.02 -23.58
C VAL A 205 -10.00 -1.89 -25.07
N MET A 206 -8.97 -1.99 -25.90
CA MET A 206 -9.08 -2.08 -27.36
C MET A 206 -8.78 -3.49 -27.85
N VAL A 207 -9.84 -4.23 -28.16
CA VAL A 207 -9.79 -5.60 -28.69
C VAL A 207 -9.70 -5.63 -30.21
N ARG A 208 -10.21 -4.59 -30.90
CA ARG A 208 -10.30 -4.58 -32.37
C ARG A 208 -9.84 -3.25 -32.98
N PRO A 209 -8.54 -2.96 -32.97
CA PRO A 209 -7.99 -1.71 -33.49
C PRO A 209 -8.35 -1.48 -34.97
N SER A 210 -8.50 -0.21 -35.35
CA SER A 210 -8.61 0.16 -36.77
C SER A 210 -7.24 0.14 -37.45
N SER A 211 -7.25 0.10 -38.79
CA SER A 211 -6.03 0.27 -39.61
C SER A 211 -4.86 -0.68 -39.31
N ALA A 212 -5.17 -1.90 -38.84
CA ALA A 212 -4.16 -2.89 -38.44
C ALA A 212 -3.25 -2.43 -37.28
N GLY A 213 -3.74 -1.53 -36.41
CA GLY A 213 -3.05 -1.14 -35.19
C GLY A 213 -2.96 -2.27 -34.14
N PRO A 214 -2.24 -2.02 -33.04
CA PRO A 214 -2.09 -2.96 -31.93
C PRO A 214 -3.30 -3.00 -31.00
N GLU A 215 -3.65 -4.19 -30.50
CA GLU A 215 -4.54 -4.34 -29.34
C GLU A 215 -3.88 -3.68 -28.12
N TRP A 216 -4.68 -3.11 -27.22
CA TRP A 216 -4.15 -2.49 -26.02
C TRP A 216 -5.13 -2.55 -24.85
N ILE A 217 -4.57 -2.47 -23.65
CA ILE A 217 -5.26 -2.44 -22.36
C ILE A 217 -4.69 -1.27 -21.59
N GLU A 218 -5.56 -0.40 -21.11
CA GLU A 218 -5.18 0.71 -20.24
C GLU A 218 -5.41 0.33 -18.77
N VAL A 219 -4.39 0.57 -17.94
CA VAL A 219 -4.40 0.24 -16.52
C VAL A 219 -4.02 1.46 -15.69
N SER A 220 -4.86 1.80 -14.72
CA SER A 220 -4.64 2.85 -13.74
C SER A 220 -4.18 2.25 -12.41
N ASN A 221 -3.15 2.86 -11.81
CA ASN A 221 -2.80 2.67 -10.41
C ASN A 221 -3.34 3.86 -9.58
N PRO A 222 -4.48 3.70 -8.87
CA PRO A 222 -5.05 4.76 -8.05
C PRO A 222 -4.31 4.97 -6.72
N ASN A 223 -3.42 4.05 -6.33
CA ASN A 223 -2.73 4.10 -5.04
C ASN A 223 -1.58 5.10 -5.08
N ASP A 224 -1.19 5.60 -3.91
CA ASP A 224 -0.07 6.53 -3.83
C ASP A 224 1.28 5.83 -3.93
N PHE A 225 1.42 4.56 -3.54
CA PHE A 225 2.63 3.79 -3.80
C PHE A 225 2.64 3.18 -5.19
N ALA A 226 3.85 2.96 -5.71
CA ALA A 226 4.05 2.13 -6.88
C ALA A 226 3.68 0.67 -6.60
N ILE A 227 3.23 -0.04 -7.62
CA ILE A 227 2.89 -1.46 -7.56
C ILE A 227 3.86 -2.24 -8.44
N ALA A 228 4.57 -3.18 -7.85
CA ALA A 228 5.32 -4.18 -8.60
C ALA A 228 4.36 -5.13 -9.32
N LEU A 229 4.61 -5.38 -10.60
CA LEU A 229 3.76 -6.23 -11.45
C LEU A 229 4.05 -7.73 -11.27
N LYS A 230 5.10 -8.10 -10.53
CA LYS A 230 5.36 -9.49 -10.19
C LYS A 230 4.18 -10.08 -9.42
N GLY A 231 3.62 -11.19 -9.92
CA GLY A 231 2.45 -11.86 -9.32
C GLY A 231 1.10 -11.39 -9.90
N TRP A 232 1.11 -10.34 -10.72
CA TRP A 232 -0.04 -9.96 -11.53
C TRP A 232 -0.13 -10.81 -12.78
N SER A 233 -1.34 -11.11 -13.22
CA SER A 233 -1.56 -11.88 -14.45
C SER A 233 -2.79 -11.43 -15.20
N PHE A 234 -2.74 -11.57 -16.52
CA PHE A 234 -3.88 -11.45 -17.38
C PHE A 234 -4.36 -12.83 -17.81
N ASN A 235 -5.66 -13.07 -17.69
CA ASN A 235 -6.32 -14.22 -18.27
C ASN A 235 -7.33 -13.73 -19.30
N HIS A 236 -7.27 -14.27 -20.50
CA HIS A 236 -8.31 -14.05 -21.51
C HIS A 236 -8.92 -15.39 -21.91
N THR A 237 -10.24 -15.44 -22.01
CA THR A 237 -10.98 -16.62 -22.48
C THR A 237 -12.01 -16.24 -23.54
N SER A 238 -12.03 -16.99 -24.65
CA SER A 238 -13.02 -16.85 -25.71
C SER A 238 -13.42 -18.23 -26.23
N GLY A 239 -14.62 -18.69 -25.86
CA GLY A 239 -15.10 -20.03 -26.21
C GLY A 239 -14.22 -21.14 -25.61
N SER A 240 -13.55 -21.92 -26.47
CA SER A 240 -12.62 -22.98 -26.05
C SER A 240 -11.16 -22.51 -25.98
N THR A 241 -10.87 -21.26 -26.34
CA THR A 241 -9.53 -20.68 -26.32
C THR A 241 -9.30 -19.94 -25.02
N ALA A 242 -8.14 -20.14 -24.40
CA ALA A 242 -7.71 -19.41 -23.22
C ALA A 242 -6.23 -19.02 -23.35
N SER A 243 -5.90 -17.77 -23.04
CA SER A 243 -4.54 -17.28 -22.88
C SER A 243 -4.33 -16.81 -21.45
N ASN A 244 -3.12 -17.05 -20.93
CA ASN A 244 -2.71 -16.63 -19.61
C ASN A 244 -1.32 -16.02 -19.70
N LEU A 245 -1.13 -14.85 -19.10
CA LEU A 245 0.15 -14.20 -18.99
C LEU A 245 0.40 -13.86 -17.52
N LEU A 246 1.47 -14.41 -16.94
CA LEU A 246 1.98 -13.99 -15.63
C LEU A 246 3.08 -12.97 -15.83
N LEU A 247 2.93 -11.80 -15.24
CA LEU A 247 3.96 -10.76 -15.21
C LEU A 247 5.01 -11.15 -14.16
N GLN A 248 6.27 -11.16 -14.58
CA GLN A 248 7.40 -11.58 -13.75
C GLN A 248 8.22 -10.40 -13.21
N SER A 249 8.10 -9.25 -13.87
CA SER A 249 8.81 -8.00 -13.57
C SER A 249 7.98 -6.80 -14.03
N GLY A 250 8.49 -5.60 -13.76
CA GLY A 250 7.85 -4.33 -14.08
C GLY A 250 7.23 -3.68 -12.86
N VAL A 251 7.09 -2.36 -12.92
CA VAL A 251 6.54 -1.51 -11.85
C VAL A 251 5.67 -0.46 -12.48
N VAL A 252 4.50 -0.21 -11.88
CA VAL A 252 3.64 0.92 -12.24
C VAL A 252 3.62 1.92 -11.09
N SER A 253 3.98 3.16 -11.37
CA SER A 253 4.02 4.24 -10.36
C SER A 253 2.65 4.48 -9.74
N GLY A 254 2.62 5.00 -8.51
CA GLY A 254 1.41 5.49 -7.87
C GLY A 254 0.79 6.65 -8.64
N GLN A 255 -0.53 6.77 -8.57
CA GLN A 255 -1.34 7.77 -9.27
C GLN A 255 -1.02 7.88 -10.78
N SER A 256 -0.67 6.76 -11.41
CA SER A 256 -0.21 6.75 -12.80
C SER A 256 -1.10 5.91 -13.70
N LEU A 257 -0.99 6.20 -15.00
CA LEU A 257 -1.67 5.49 -16.07
C LEU A 257 -0.64 4.69 -16.88
N SER A 258 -0.95 3.43 -17.16
CA SER A 258 -0.10 2.51 -17.88
C SER A 258 -0.82 1.98 -19.10
N LEU A 259 -0.14 1.96 -20.25
CA LEU A 259 -0.67 1.44 -21.50
C LEU A 259 0.05 0.15 -21.87
N LEU A 260 -0.68 -0.95 -21.83
CA LEU A 260 -0.19 -2.26 -22.24
C LEU A 260 -0.61 -2.49 -23.68
N THR A 261 0.32 -2.75 -24.60
CA THR A 261 0.03 -2.77 -26.04
C THR A 261 0.72 -3.95 -26.75
N GLY A 262 0.14 -4.40 -27.86
CA GLY A 262 0.72 -5.40 -28.75
C GLY A 262 1.94 -4.89 -29.54
N ASP A 263 2.09 -3.58 -29.73
CA ASP A 263 3.26 -2.98 -30.39
C ASP A 263 3.48 -1.54 -29.91
N PRO A 264 4.43 -1.32 -28.99
CA PRO A 264 4.76 0.02 -28.48
C PRO A 264 5.21 0.99 -29.56
N SER A 265 5.78 0.51 -30.68
CA SER A 265 6.34 1.37 -31.71
C SER A 265 5.29 2.06 -32.58
N SER A 266 4.09 1.47 -32.68
CA SER A 266 2.96 2.00 -33.45
C SER A 266 1.80 2.50 -32.59
N GLN A 267 1.84 2.27 -31.28
CA GLN A 267 0.81 2.69 -30.34
C GLN A 267 0.85 4.20 -30.05
N VAL A 268 -0.31 4.85 -30.07
CA VAL A 268 -0.50 6.19 -29.50
C VAL A 268 -0.57 6.04 -27.98
N VAL A 269 0.30 6.76 -27.25
CA VAL A 269 0.50 6.56 -25.80
C VAL A 269 -0.16 7.62 -24.91
N GLY A 270 -0.64 8.72 -25.48
CA GLY A 270 -1.27 9.80 -24.72
C GLY A 270 -0.38 10.32 -23.57
N ASN A 271 -0.96 10.40 -22.38
CA ASN A 271 -0.30 10.75 -21.12
C ASN A 271 0.12 9.53 -20.28
N ALA A 272 0.13 8.32 -20.86
CA ALA A 272 0.55 7.13 -20.13
C ALA A 272 2.00 7.30 -19.61
N THR A 273 2.19 7.03 -18.32
CA THR A 273 3.49 7.07 -17.66
C THR A 273 4.33 5.84 -18.01
N HIS A 274 3.67 4.69 -18.15
CA HIS A 274 4.31 3.40 -18.44
C HIS A 274 3.75 2.81 -19.73
N VAL A 275 4.61 2.27 -20.58
CA VAL A 275 4.20 1.55 -21.80
C VAL A 275 4.80 0.15 -21.76
N ILE A 276 3.93 -0.87 -21.76
CA ILE A 276 4.33 -2.27 -21.55
C ILE A 276 4.02 -3.08 -22.81
N ASP A 277 5.04 -3.74 -23.35
CA ASP A 277 4.92 -4.58 -24.55
C ASP A 277 4.37 -5.97 -24.20
N LEU A 278 3.06 -6.16 -24.41
CA LEU A 278 2.42 -7.47 -24.29
C LEU A 278 2.39 -8.26 -25.60
N GLY A 279 2.80 -7.66 -26.71
CA GLY A 279 2.96 -8.36 -27.98
C GLY A 279 4.21 -9.22 -27.99
N ALA A 280 5.32 -8.72 -27.44
CA ALA A 280 6.54 -9.50 -27.20
C ALA A 280 6.29 -10.72 -26.29
N LEU A 281 5.28 -10.64 -25.41
CA LEU A 281 4.85 -11.72 -24.52
C LEU A 281 3.77 -12.62 -25.14
N GLY A 282 3.35 -12.34 -26.39
CA GLY A 282 2.36 -13.12 -27.13
C GLY A 282 0.95 -13.06 -26.57
N PHE A 283 0.62 -12.05 -25.75
CA PHE A 283 -0.71 -11.89 -25.15
C PHE A 283 -1.60 -10.96 -25.96
N LEU A 284 -1.07 -9.82 -26.42
CA LEU A 284 -1.77 -8.87 -27.27
C LEU A 284 -1.37 -8.98 -28.74
N GLY A 285 -2.34 -8.79 -29.61
CA GLY A 285 -2.22 -8.87 -31.05
C GLY A 285 -1.87 -7.55 -31.74
N VAL A 286 -1.42 -7.64 -32.98
CA VAL A 286 -1.16 -6.51 -33.87
C VAL A 286 -1.60 -6.87 -35.28
N GLY A 287 -2.31 -5.94 -35.93
CA GLY A 287 -2.73 -6.09 -37.31
C GLY A 287 -3.75 -7.19 -37.52
N GLN A 288 -3.32 -8.33 -38.08
CA GLN A 288 -4.18 -9.49 -38.34
C GLN A 288 -4.05 -10.58 -37.25
N LEU A 289 -3.08 -10.43 -36.35
CA LEU A 289 -2.94 -11.31 -35.19
C LEU A 289 -3.84 -10.78 -34.09
N ASN A 290 -4.82 -11.58 -33.67
CA ASN A 290 -5.74 -11.25 -32.59
C ASN A 290 -5.34 -12.01 -31.32
N GLY A 291 -4.99 -11.29 -30.26
CA GLY A 291 -4.68 -11.87 -28.94
C GLY A 291 -5.93 -12.03 -28.09
N LEU A 292 -6.86 -11.06 -28.21
CA LEU A 292 -8.04 -10.97 -27.35
C LEU A 292 -9.34 -11.50 -28.00
N SER A 293 -9.40 -11.84 -29.29
CA SER A 293 -10.64 -12.30 -29.97
C SER A 293 -11.75 -11.23 -30.02
N ASP A 294 -12.13 -10.83 -31.23
CA ASP A 294 -13.02 -9.69 -31.48
C ASP A 294 -14.52 -10.01 -31.38
N GLY A 295 -14.93 -11.29 -31.40
CA GLY A 295 -16.34 -11.68 -31.39
C GLY A 295 -16.99 -11.80 -30.01
N ARG A 296 -16.25 -12.34 -29.04
CA ARG A 296 -16.64 -12.44 -27.62
C ARG A 296 -15.41 -12.76 -26.79
N GLY A 297 -15.36 -12.28 -25.57
CA GLY A 297 -14.26 -12.60 -24.67
C GLY A 297 -14.52 -12.15 -23.25
N THR A 298 -13.78 -12.77 -22.34
CA THR A 298 -13.65 -12.35 -20.94
C THR A 298 -12.18 -12.13 -20.68
N LEU A 299 -11.79 -10.89 -20.36
CA LEU A 299 -10.47 -10.52 -19.88
C LEU A 299 -10.54 -10.37 -18.36
N SER A 300 -9.59 -10.94 -17.65
CA SER A 300 -9.47 -10.82 -16.19
C SER A 300 -8.06 -10.41 -15.82
N LEU A 301 -7.94 -9.31 -15.06
CA LEU A 301 -6.72 -8.96 -14.35
C LEU A 301 -6.77 -9.65 -12.99
N ARG A 302 -5.74 -10.42 -12.67
CA ARG A 302 -5.64 -11.20 -11.45
C ARG A 302 -4.37 -10.84 -10.69
N TYR A 303 -4.43 -10.97 -9.38
CA TYR A 303 -3.29 -10.82 -8.50
C TYR A 303 -3.16 -12.03 -7.60
N THR A 304 -1.93 -12.54 -7.48
CA THR A 304 -1.58 -13.59 -6.51
C THR A 304 -0.64 -12.97 -5.49
N GLN A 305 -1.09 -12.84 -4.25
CA GLN A 305 -0.22 -12.39 -3.18
C GLN A 305 0.89 -13.42 -2.93
N LEU A 306 2.08 -12.99 -2.51
CA LEU A 306 3.25 -13.87 -2.43
C LEU A 306 3.06 -15.08 -1.48
N ASP A 307 2.18 -14.95 -0.51
CA ASP A 307 1.78 -15.94 0.50
C ASP A 307 0.51 -16.74 0.12
N GLU A 308 -0.13 -16.40 -1.00
CA GLU A 308 -1.31 -17.08 -1.52
C GLU A 308 -0.95 -17.98 -2.72
N ILE A 309 -1.64 -19.12 -2.83
CA ILE A 309 -1.45 -20.06 -3.96
C ILE A 309 -2.52 -19.93 -5.05
N THR A 310 -3.57 -19.15 -4.79
CA THR A 310 -4.70 -18.96 -5.70
C THR A 310 -4.78 -17.50 -6.13
N PRO A 311 -4.77 -17.21 -7.44
CA PRO A 311 -4.97 -15.85 -7.91
C PRO A 311 -6.40 -15.39 -7.60
N ALA A 312 -6.53 -14.13 -7.15
CA ALA A 312 -7.80 -13.46 -7.01
C ALA A 312 -8.09 -12.59 -8.25
N ASP A 313 -9.32 -12.64 -8.76
CA ASP A 313 -9.77 -11.69 -9.79
C ASP A 313 -9.82 -10.28 -9.17
N VAL A 314 -9.20 -9.31 -9.84
CA VAL A 314 -9.17 -7.90 -9.44
C VAL A 314 -10.10 -7.06 -10.33
N VAL A 315 -10.11 -7.36 -11.63
CA VAL A 315 -10.98 -6.74 -12.62
C VAL A 315 -11.42 -7.80 -13.64
N ARG A 316 -12.67 -7.73 -14.09
CA ARG A 316 -13.20 -8.53 -15.19
C ARG A 316 -13.88 -7.64 -16.22
N VAL A 317 -13.51 -7.84 -17.47
CA VAL A 317 -14.07 -7.17 -18.65
C VAL A 317 -14.67 -8.24 -19.55
N GLU A 318 -15.92 -8.07 -19.97
CA GLU A 318 -16.63 -9.03 -20.81
C GLU A 318 -17.26 -8.33 -22.01
N TRP A 319 -17.17 -8.93 -23.19
CA TRP A 319 -17.80 -8.42 -24.41
C TRP A 319 -18.37 -9.54 -25.27
N GLY A 320 -19.28 -9.15 -26.17
CA GLY A 320 -20.06 -10.07 -27.00
C GLY A 320 -21.01 -10.96 -26.19
N GLY A 321 -21.57 -11.97 -26.85
CA GLY A 321 -22.55 -12.87 -26.22
C GLY A 321 -23.77 -12.12 -25.69
N ASP A 322 -24.09 -12.32 -24.40
CA ASP A 322 -25.27 -11.72 -23.75
C ASP A 322 -25.00 -10.33 -23.15
N THR A 323 -23.75 -9.84 -23.21
CA THR A 323 -23.37 -8.52 -22.65
C THR A 323 -23.95 -7.34 -23.41
N GLN A 324 -24.42 -7.55 -24.64
CA GLN A 324 -24.80 -6.51 -25.62
C GLN A 324 -23.65 -5.60 -26.08
N LEU A 325 -22.41 -5.84 -25.63
CA LEU A 325 -21.22 -5.10 -26.02
C LEU A 325 -20.60 -5.75 -27.27
N PHE A 326 -21.18 -5.45 -28.43
CA PHE A 326 -20.69 -5.97 -29.72
C PHE A 326 -19.76 -4.95 -30.38
N MET A 327 -18.46 -5.15 -30.21
CA MET A 327 -17.44 -4.25 -30.72
C MET A 327 -17.39 -4.24 -32.25
N VAL A 328 -17.32 -3.05 -32.85
CA VAL A 328 -16.88 -2.89 -34.24
C VAL A 328 -15.43 -2.42 -34.30
N THR A 329 -14.83 -2.49 -35.49
CA THR A 329 -13.44 -2.08 -35.70
C THR A 329 -13.25 -0.61 -35.30
N GLY A 330 -12.26 -0.36 -34.44
CA GLY A 330 -11.88 0.96 -33.95
C GLY A 330 -12.58 1.39 -32.67
N GLN A 331 -13.51 0.61 -32.13
CA GLN A 331 -14.12 0.89 -30.82
C GLN A 331 -13.34 0.24 -29.67
N SER A 332 -13.35 0.89 -28.52
CA SER A 332 -12.86 0.35 -27.25
C SER A 332 -14.01 0.10 -26.27
N LEU A 333 -13.70 -0.59 -25.19
CA LEU A 333 -14.56 -0.75 -24.02
C LEU A 333 -14.03 0.18 -22.93
N VAL A 334 -14.86 1.07 -22.40
CA VAL A 334 -14.49 2.01 -21.32
C VAL A 334 -15.27 1.67 -20.05
N TRP A 335 -14.58 1.68 -18.92
CA TRP A 335 -15.16 1.46 -17.60
C TRP A 335 -15.78 2.75 -17.05
N ASP A 336 -16.97 2.66 -16.47
CA ASP A 336 -17.71 3.80 -15.91
C ASP A 336 -17.30 4.19 -14.47
N GLY A 337 -16.38 3.44 -13.86
CA GLY A 337 -15.91 3.67 -12.50
C GLY A 337 -16.72 2.98 -11.39
N SER A 338 -17.76 2.20 -11.72
CA SER A 338 -18.69 1.62 -10.73
C SER A 338 -18.25 0.25 -10.20
N ASP A 339 -18.53 -0.84 -10.91
CA ASP A 339 -18.24 -2.22 -10.51
C ASP A 339 -17.23 -2.86 -11.47
N ARG A 340 -16.08 -3.27 -10.91
CA ARG A 340 -14.95 -3.85 -11.66
C ARG A 340 -15.20 -5.26 -12.17
N PHE A 341 -16.30 -5.90 -11.77
CA PHE A 341 -16.65 -7.27 -12.17
C PHE A 341 -17.92 -7.35 -13.01
N SER A 342 -18.69 -6.26 -13.12
CA SER A 342 -19.96 -6.25 -13.84
C SER A 342 -19.77 -5.80 -15.28
N ALA A 343 -20.23 -6.60 -16.24
CA ALA A 343 -20.26 -6.19 -17.65
C ALA A 343 -21.12 -4.93 -17.89
N ALA A 344 -22.10 -4.65 -17.02
CA ALA A 344 -22.95 -3.45 -17.12
C ALA A 344 -22.21 -2.14 -16.78
N ALA A 345 -21.01 -2.22 -16.17
CA ALA A 345 -20.15 -1.08 -15.87
C ALA A 345 -19.26 -0.68 -17.07
N TRP A 346 -19.43 -1.32 -18.23
CA TRP A 346 -18.64 -1.09 -19.43
C TRP A 346 -19.52 -0.58 -20.57
N ALA A 347 -18.99 0.35 -21.35
CA ALA A 347 -19.64 0.90 -22.55
C ALA A 347 -18.69 0.90 -23.74
N LEU A 348 -19.27 0.92 -24.95
CA LEU A 348 -18.50 1.09 -26.19
C LEU A 348 -18.16 2.57 -26.40
N GLU A 349 -16.91 2.85 -26.72
CA GLU A 349 -16.42 4.18 -27.08
C GLU A 349 -16.02 4.21 -28.56
N ASP A 350 -16.53 5.21 -29.29
CA ASP A 350 -16.31 5.39 -30.74
C ASP A 350 -15.02 6.14 -31.05
N THR A 351 -14.52 6.90 -30.07
CA THR A 351 -13.28 7.69 -30.13
C THR A 351 -12.35 7.31 -28.99
N PRO A 352 -11.67 6.15 -29.08
CA PRO A 352 -10.76 5.68 -28.04
C PRO A 352 -9.62 6.67 -27.78
N THR A 353 -9.30 6.87 -26.51
CA THR A 353 -8.29 7.84 -26.06
C THR A 353 -7.19 7.13 -25.25
N PRO A 354 -6.31 6.36 -25.90
CA PRO A 354 -5.30 5.57 -25.20
C PRO A 354 -4.36 6.47 -24.40
N GLY A 355 -4.28 6.22 -23.10
CA GLY A 355 -3.42 6.95 -22.18
C GLY A 355 -3.98 8.31 -21.73
N GLU A 356 -5.29 8.56 -21.86
CA GLU A 356 -5.90 9.85 -21.50
C GLU A 356 -6.95 9.77 -20.38
N HIS A 357 -7.15 8.59 -19.77
CA HIS A 357 -8.13 8.45 -18.69
C HIS A 357 -7.86 9.40 -17.52
N GLY A 358 -8.89 10.18 -17.15
CA GLY A 358 -8.84 11.12 -16.03
C GLY A 358 -8.04 12.41 -16.29
N SER A 359 -7.62 12.66 -17.53
CA SER A 359 -6.91 13.89 -17.92
C SER A 359 -7.79 15.10 -18.25
#